data_AF-A0A6N9A3X6-F1
#
_entry.id   AF-A0A6N9A3X6-F1
#
_cell.length_a   1.000
_cell.length_b   1.000
_cell.length_c   1.000
_cell.angle_alpha   90.00
_cell.angle_beta   90.00
_cell.angle_gamma   90.00
#
_symmetry.space_group_name_H-M   'P 1'
#
loop_
_entity.id
_entity.type
_entity.pdbx_description
1 polymer ?
#
loop_
_entity_poly.entity_id
_entity_poly.type
_entity_poly.pdbx_seq_one_letter_code
_entity_poly.pdbx_strand_id
1 'polypeptide(L)'
;GVLEPEARQGLREWQTDRGIEATGYLDRASLSELVAAGRQAEAEAEEARRREELEAEVQRLAEESRIARDERLAEQARLDAARREEEERLAEEARAEEERLEEEERLAEEERLAEEARREMDRIAEEARLAEEARQAEQERQAEEARRAEQERLAEEARRAEQERQAEEARQAAAERAAEREQQQAESMEAARRRAEERLTDAQLLLAARSDLAGTTGDLNWRLALNRRSWTGVRSRGDNVVELDLNGRNLGGVIPTRLARLAELELLNLGGNQLSGPIPAELGSLSKLKALFVENNQLSGAIPAELGEMSSLEDLHLYNNPLTGIIPPELGNLASLKRLRLSRTQIAGRIPRELGQLAHLELLALSGNQLSGQIPAELANLTNLKRLTLSNNRLSGCIPKALMRFESGINPQLGGVRLPECGRQ
;
A
#
# COMPACT_ATOMS: atom_id res chain seq x y z
N GLY A 1 106.86 40.76 -145.10
CA GLY A 1 107.01 39.34 -144.72
C GLY A 1 106.55 39.20 -143.30
N VAL A 2 105.83 38.16 -142.89
CA VAL A 2 105.54 36.88 -143.54
C VAL A 2 104.03 36.79 -143.75
N LEU A 3 103.59 36.56 -144.99
CA LEU A 3 102.19 36.20 -145.25
C LEU A 3 101.99 34.77 -144.73
N GLU A 4 101.00 34.59 -143.85
CA GLU A 4 100.55 33.28 -143.33
C GLU A 4 100.35 32.27 -144.48
N PRO A 5 100.48 30.95 -144.24
CA PRO A 5 100.39 29.93 -145.28
C PRO A 5 99.18 30.09 -146.21
N GLU A 6 98.01 30.39 -145.65
CA GLU A 6 96.76 30.63 -146.38
C GLU A 6 96.84 31.91 -147.23
N ALA A 7 97.39 32.99 -146.66
CA ALA A 7 97.57 34.26 -147.36
C ALA A 7 98.59 34.17 -148.51
N ARG A 8 99.59 33.28 -148.41
CA ARG A 8 100.55 32.96 -149.48
C ARG A 8 99.92 32.20 -150.65
N GLN A 9 98.90 31.38 -150.39
CA GLN A 9 98.17 30.68 -151.45
C GLN A 9 97.28 31.67 -152.22
N GLY A 10 96.51 32.49 -151.50
CA GLY A 10 95.67 33.53 -152.12
C GLY A 10 96.49 34.54 -152.94
N LEU A 11 97.70 34.90 -152.49
CA LEU A 11 98.59 35.80 -153.25
C LEU A 11 99.04 35.20 -154.60
N ARG A 12 99.30 33.88 -154.65
CA ARG A 12 99.76 33.19 -155.86
C ARG A 12 98.63 33.04 -156.88
N GLU A 13 97.42 32.72 -156.42
CA GLU A 13 96.22 32.69 -157.26
C GLU A 13 95.96 34.09 -157.87
N TRP A 14 96.03 35.14 -157.04
CA TRP A 14 95.84 36.53 -157.46
C TRP A 14 96.85 37.01 -158.52
N GLN A 15 98.11 36.58 -158.43
CA GLN A 15 99.15 36.90 -159.40
C GLN A 15 98.96 36.17 -160.74
N THR A 16 98.48 34.93 -160.70
CA THR A 16 98.30 34.06 -161.87
C THR A 16 97.11 34.51 -162.73
N ASP A 17 95.98 34.83 -162.09
CA ASP A 17 94.74 35.26 -162.78
C ASP A 17 94.88 36.58 -163.56
N ARG A 18 95.91 37.40 -163.25
CA ARG A 18 96.13 38.72 -163.85
C ARG A 18 97.26 38.80 -164.87
N GLY A 19 97.91 37.67 -165.21
CA GLY A 19 98.92 37.61 -166.29
C GLY A 19 100.22 38.39 -166.02
N ILE A 20 100.49 38.76 -164.76
CA ILE A 20 101.58 39.64 -164.34
C ILE A 20 102.97 38.99 -164.51
N GLU A 21 103.05 37.66 -164.61
CA GLU A 21 104.32 36.93 -164.77
C GLU A 21 105.12 37.30 -166.04
N ALA A 22 104.51 37.92 -167.06
CA ALA A 22 105.17 38.20 -168.35
C ALA A 22 105.72 39.63 -168.55
N THR A 23 105.21 40.65 -167.85
CA THR A 23 105.58 42.07 -168.13
C THR A 23 106.47 42.73 -167.08
N GLY A 24 106.75 42.06 -165.96
CA GLY A 24 107.77 42.48 -164.98
C GLY A 24 107.51 43.81 -164.26
N TYR A 25 106.44 44.53 -164.61
CA TYR A 25 106.07 45.80 -164.01
C TYR A 25 104.56 45.81 -163.72
N LEU A 26 104.23 45.82 -162.42
CA LEU A 26 102.90 46.08 -161.90
C LEU A 26 102.61 47.57 -162.01
N ASP A 27 101.49 47.91 -162.64
CA ASP A 27 100.99 49.27 -162.63
C ASP A 27 100.50 49.69 -161.24
N ARG A 28 100.26 50.99 -161.08
CA ARG A 28 99.89 51.59 -159.79
C ARG A 28 98.52 51.12 -159.27
N ALA A 29 97.63 50.67 -160.17
CA ALA A 29 96.32 50.17 -159.80
C ALA A 29 96.43 48.81 -159.09
N SER A 30 97.28 47.94 -159.62
CA SER A 30 97.48 46.57 -159.13
C SER A 30 98.16 46.51 -157.75
N LEU A 31 99.00 47.50 -157.43
CA LEU A 31 99.65 47.63 -156.11
C LEU A 31 98.68 48.06 -154.99
N SER A 32 97.63 48.81 -155.33
CA SER A 32 96.66 49.31 -154.36
C SER A 32 95.67 48.22 -153.91
N GLU A 33 95.29 47.32 -154.83
CA GLU A 33 94.41 46.20 -154.52
C GLU A 33 95.05 45.16 -153.61
N LEU A 34 96.35 44.88 -153.78
CA LEU A 34 97.10 43.93 -152.94
C LEU A 34 97.12 44.37 -151.46
N VAL A 35 97.32 45.66 -151.22
CA VAL A 35 97.35 46.25 -149.87
C VAL A 35 95.96 46.24 -149.23
N ALA A 36 94.90 46.40 -150.02
CA ALA A 36 93.53 46.33 -149.53
C ALA A 36 93.16 44.89 -149.12
N ALA A 37 93.49 43.89 -149.95
CA ALA A 37 93.23 42.48 -149.65
C ALA A 37 94.00 42.00 -148.40
N GLY A 38 95.25 42.43 -148.22
CA GLY A 38 96.03 42.09 -147.03
C GLY A 38 95.42 42.62 -145.71
N ARG A 39 94.88 43.84 -145.71
CA ARG A 39 94.22 44.42 -144.52
C ARG A 39 92.91 43.72 -144.18
N GLN A 40 92.17 43.27 -145.19
CA GLN A 40 90.89 42.59 -144.96
C GLN A 40 91.08 41.20 -144.36
N ALA A 41 92.06 40.43 -144.86
CA ALA A 41 92.40 39.13 -144.30
C ALA A 41 92.92 39.22 -142.85
N GLU A 42 93.69 40.25 -142.52
CA GLU A 42 94.20 40.48 -141.17
C GLU A 42 93.07 40.83 -140.18
N ALA A 43 92.09 41.64 -140.61
CA ALA A 43 90.92 41.98 -139.81
C ALA A 43 90.01 40.76 -139.54
N GLU A 44 89.78 39.90 -140.54
CA GLU A 44 88.97 38.68 -140.39
C GLU A 44 89.64 37.67 -139.45
N ALA A 45 90.96 37.53 -139.51
CA ALA A 45 91.71 36.65 -138.61
C ALA A 45 91.76 37.17 -137.15
N GLU A 46 91.78 38.49 -136.96
CA GLU A 46 91.68 39.09 -135.62
C GLU A 46 90.26 38.93 -135.03
N GLU A 47 89.22 39.04 -135.86
CA GLU A 47 87.82 38.85 -135.42
C GLU A 47 87.53 37.39 -135.06
N ALA A 48 88.07 36.42 -135.82
CA ALA A 48 87.92 34.99 -135.51
C ALA A 48 88.56 34.62 -134.16
N ARG A 49 89.77 35.12 -133.87
CA ARG A 49 90.44 34.91 -132.58
C ARG A 49 89.65 35.50 -131.41
N ARG A 50 89.12 36.72 -131.57
CA ARG A 50 88.27 37.33 -130.54
C ARG A 50 86.99 36.53 -130.28
N ARG A 51 86.40 35.92 -131.31
CA ARG A 51 85.21 35.06 -131.14
C ARG A 51 85.53 33.79 -130.37
N GLU A 52 86.64 33.10 -130.69
CA GLU A 52 87.06 31.91 -129.94
C GLU A 52 87.40 32.22 -128.48
N GLU A 53 88.10 33.32 -128.20
CA GLU A 53 88.38 33.74 -126.81
C GLU A 53 87.09 34.04 -126.03
N LEU A 54 86.14 34.77 -126.64
CA LEU A 54 84.84 35.05 -126.02
C LEU A 54 84.02 33.78 -125.80
N GLU A 55 83.99 32.85 -126.74
CA GLU A 55 83.28 31.58 -126.59
C GLU A 55 83.89 30.72 -125.48
N ALA A 56 85.23 30.66 -125.40
CA ALA A 56 85.92 29.94 -124.32
C ALA A 56 85.67 30.58 -122.94
N GLU A 57 85.63 31.92 -122.86
CA GLU A 57 85.36 32.64 -121.61
C GLU A 57 83.89 32.48 -121.16
N VAL A 58 82.93 32.52 -122.09
CA VAL A 58 81.51 32.25 -121.81
C VAL A 58 81.32 30.82 -121.31
N GLN A 59 82.00 29.83 -121.92
CA GLN A 59 81.93 28.45 -121.43
C GLN A 59 82.52 28.29 -120.02
N ARG A 60 83.66 28.94 -119.73
CA ARG A 60 84.26 28.89 -118.39
C ARG A 60 83.34 29.51 -117.33
N LEU A 61 82.76 30.68 -117.61
CA LEU A 61 81.83 31.35 -116.70
C LEU A 61 80.52 30.57 -116.52
N ALA A 62 80.03 29.92 -117.58
CA ALA A 62 78.86 29.05 -117.50
C ALA A 62 79.12 27.81 -116.64
N GLU A 63 80.29 27.18 -116.78
CA GLU A 63 80.71 26.04 -115.97
C GLU A 63 80.93 26.44 -114.49
N GLU A 64 81.58 27.58 -114.23
CA GLU A 64 81.75 28.13 -112.88
C GLU A 64 80.40 28.45 -112.22
N SER A 65 79.45 29.04 -112.96
CA SER A 65 78.10 29.30 -112.45
C SER A 65 77.30 28.02 -112.21
N ARG A 66 77.49 26.97 -113.03
CA ARG A 66 76.85 25.66 -112.79
C ARG A 66 77.39 25.02 -111.52
N ILE A 67 78.71 24.98 -111.35
CA ILE A 67 79.35 24.43 -110.14
C ILE A 67 78.91 25.20 -108.89
N ALA A 68 78.95 26.54 -108.93
CA ALA A 68 78.50 27.35 -107.79
C ALA A 68 77.01 27.17 -107.47
N ARG A 69 76.17 26.91 -108.48
CA ARG A 69 74.74 26.62 -108.28
C ARG A 69 74.53 25.24 -107.66
N ASP A 70 75.24 24.24 -108.15
CA ASP A 70 75.15 22.86 -107.65
C ASP A 70 75.69 22.76 -106.22
N GLU A 71 76.78 23.47 -105.89
CA GLU A 71 77.29 23.57 -104.52
C GLU A 71 76.30 24.22 -103.56
N ARG A 72 75.65 25.33 -103.96
CA ARG A 72 74.59 25.96 -103.13
C ARG A 72 73.38 25.05 -102.92
N LEU A 73 72.96 24.32 -103.96
CA LEU A 73 71.87 23.36 -103.85
C LEU A 73 72.24 22.18 -102.95
N ALA A 74 73.48 21.69 -103.04
CA ALA A 74 73.98 20.63 -102.18
C ALA A 74 74.11 21.08 -100.71
N GLU A 75 74.58 22.31 -100.48
CA GLU A 75 74.65 22.91 -99.14
C GLU A 75 73.24 23.11 -98.55
N GLN A 76 72.30 23.63 -99.33
CA GLN A 76 70.91 23.80 -98.90
C GLN A 76 70.24 22.45 -98.59
N ALA A 77 70.46 21.42 -99.42
CA ALA A 77 69.95 20.08 -99.16
C ALA A 77 70.54 19.46 -97.88
N ARG A 78 71.82 19.71 -97.57
CA ARG A 78 72.44 19.27 -96.31
C ARG A 78 71.84 19.97 -95.09
N LEU A 79 71.61 21.28 -95.17
CA LEU A 79 70.97 22.04 -94.09
C LEU A 79 69.51 21.61 -93.89
N ASP A 80 68.78 21.33 -94.97
CA ASP A 80 67.40 20.82 -94.88
C ASP A 80 67.35 19.40 -94.31
N ALA A 81 68.31 18.53 -94.67
CA ALA A 81 68.43 17.20 -94.07
C ALA A 81 68.77 17.26 -92.58
N ALA A 82 69.75 18.09 -92.19
CA ALA A 82 70.11 18.28 -90.79
C ALA A 82 68.95 18.85 -89.95
N ARG A 83 68.19 19.81 -90.51
CA ARG A 83 66.98 20.33 -89.85
C ARG A 83 65.91 19.27 -89.66
N ARG A 84 65.68 18.42 -90.66
CA ARG A 84 64.70 17.32 -90.54
C ARG A 84 65.11 16.29 -89.51
N GLU A 85 66.39 15.93 -89.45
CA GLU A 85 66.92 15.02 -88.42
C GLU A 85 66.80 15.62 -87.02
N GLU A 86 67.04 16.93 -86.87
CA GLU A 86 66.87 17.64 -85.60
C GLU A 86 65.39 17.76 -85.19
N GLU A 87 64.50 18.09 -86.14
CA GLU A 87 63.05 18.11 -85.93
C GLU A 87 62.51 16.72 -85.56
N GLU A 88 63.00 15.65 -86.18
CA GLU A 88 62.60 14.27 -85.88
C GLU A 88 63.08 13.85 -84.50
N ARG A 89 64.32 14.18 -84.12
CA ARG A 89 64.83 13.95 -82.76
C ARG A 89 64.01 14.70 -81.70
N LEU A 90 63.71 15.98 -81.93
CA LEU A 90 62.89 16.78 -81.00
C LEU A 90 61.47 16.24 -80.92
N ALA A 91 60.91 15.75 -82.02
CA ALA A 91 59.59 15.12 -82.02
C ALA A 91 59.59 13.77 -81.29
N GLU A 92 60.66 12.98 -81.40
CA GLU A 92 60.82 11.73 -80.66
C GLU A 92 61.01 11.99 -79.15
N GLU A 93 61.83 12.97 -78.78
CA GLU A 93 62.03 13.40 -77.40
C GLU A 93 60.73 13.95 -76.78
N ALA A 94 59.97 14.77 -77.51
CA ALA A 94 58.68 15.29 -77.06
C ALA A 94 57.63 14.17 -76.86
N ARG A 95 57.59 13.17 -77.75
CA ARG A 95 56.70 12.01 -77.57
C ARG A 95 57.10 11.15 -76.37
N ALA A 96 58.40 10.96 -76.17
CA ALA A 96 58.90 10.22 -75.00
C ALA A 96 58.64 10.98 -73.69
N GLU A 97 58.70 12.32 -73.71
CA GLU A 97 58.35 13.15 -72.55
C GLU A 97 56.84 13.12 -72.27
N GLU A 98 55.99 13.19 -73.31
CA GLU A 98 54.54 13.06 -73.19
C GLU A 98 54.15 11.68 -72.64
N GLU A 99 54.72 10.59 -73.16
CA GLU A 99 54.47 9.23 -72.66
C GLU A 99 54.90 9.05 -71.20
N ARG A 100 56.04 9.66 -70.80
CA ARG A 100 56.50 9.64 -69.40
C ARG A 100 55.58 10.42 -68.48
N LEU A 101 55.07 11.58 -68.91
CA LEU A 101 54.14 12.38 -68.13
C LEU A 101 52.78 11.67 -67.99
N GLU A 102 52.29 11.03 -69.05
CA GLU A 102 51.09 10.20 -69.00
C GLU A 102 51.28 8.99 -68.07
N GLU A 103 52.44 8.33 -68.11
CA GLU A 103 52.75 7.22 -67.19
C GLU A 103 52.85 7.69 -65.74
N GLU A 104 53.49 8.84 -65.48
CA GLU A 104 53.57 9.45 -64.14
C GLU A 104 52.19 9.87 -63.62
N GLU A 105 51.34 10.46 -64.46
CA GLU A 105 49.96 10.83 -64.10
C GLU A 105 49.12 9.59 -63.80
N ARG A 106 49.25 8.52 -64.59
CA ARG A 106 48.58 7.24 -64.34
C ARG A 106 49.02 6.61 -63.03
N LEU A 107 50.32 6.59 -62.73
CA LEU A 107 50.84 6.06 -61.47
C LEU A 107 50.39 6.90 -60.28
N ALA A 108 50.38 8.23 -60.40
CA ALA A 108 49.88 9.13 -59.36
C ALA A 108 48.37 8.95 -59.11
N GLU A 109 47.59 8.74 -60.18
CA GLU A 109 46.16 8.45 -60.07
C GLU A 109 45.91 7.07 -59.42
N GLU A 110 46.67 6.04 -59.81
CA GLU A 110 46.60 4.71 -59.20
C GLU A 110 46.97 4.75 -57.71
N GLU A 111 48.02 5.50 -57.34
CA GLU A 111 48.42 5.67 -55.94
C GLU A 111 47.36 6.42 -55.14
N ARG A 112 46.76 7.48 -55.69
CA ARG A 112 45.67 8.22 -55.05
C ARG A 112 44.45 7.32 -54.80
N LEU A 113 44.04 6.53 -55.81
CA LEU A 113 42.94 5.58 -55.69
C LEU A 113 43.26 4.48 -54.67
N ALA A 114 44.50 3.99 -54.63
CA ALA A 114 44.95 3.01 -53.65
C ALA A 114 44.95 3.60 -52.22
N GLU A 115 45.36 4.86 -52.04
CA GLU A 115 45.32 5.54 -50.75
C GLU A 115 43.87 5.78 -50.28
N GLU A 116 42.99 6.22 -51.18
CA GLU A 116 41.56 6.39 -50.89
C GLU A 116 40.89 5.06 -50.51
N ALA A 117 41.20 3.98 -51.24
CA ALA A 117 40.72 2.64 -50.92
C ALA A 117 41.22 2.15 -49.55
N ARG A 118 42.49 2.43 -49.19
CA ARG A 118 43.03 2.10 -47.86
C ARG A 118 42.32 2.86 -46.75
N ARG A 119 42.11 4.16 -46.91
CA ARG A 119 41.39 4.99 -45.93
C ARG A 119 39.95 4.51 -45.75
N GLU A 120 39.28 4.12 -46.83
CA GLU A 120 37.92 3.59 -46.74
C GLU A 120 37.88 2.20 -46.09
N MET A 121 38.86 1.33 -46.38
CA MET A 121 39.00 0.06 -45.67
C MET A 121 39.27 0.26 -44.17
N ASP A 122 40.11 1.22 -43.79
CA ASP A 122 40.37 1.54 -42.38
C ASP A 122 39.12 2.07 -41.68
N ARG A 123 38.32 2.93 -42.34
CA ARG A 123 37.03 3.39 -41.83
C ARG A 123 36.05 2.23 -41.62
N ILE A 124 35.91 1.35 -42.61
CA ILE A 124 35.03 0.17 -42.52
C ILE A 124 35.49 -0.75 -41.39
N ALA A 125 36.81 -0.95 -41.24
CA ALA A 125 37.37 -1.76 -40.15
C ALA A 125 37.12 -1.13 -38.77
N GLU A 126 37.25 0.19 -38.65
CA GLU A 126 36.95 0.90 -37.40
C GLU A 126 35.46 0.87 -37.05
N GLU A 127 34.57 1.12 -38.03
CA GLU A 127 33.13 1.01 -37.86
C GLU A 127 32.72 -0.43 -37.48
N ALA A 128 33.33 -1.45 -38.09
CA ALA A 128 33.09 -2.85 -37.75
C ALA A 128 33.54 -3.17 -36.31
N ARG A 129 34.70 -2.67 -35.88
CA ARG A 129 35.19 -2.84 -34.50
C ARG A 129 34.26 -2.18 -33.49
N LEU A 130 33.85 -0.93 -33.73
CA LEU A 130 32.92 -0.22 -32.84
C LEU A 130 31.55 -0.90 -32.80
N ALA A 131 31.07 -1.44 -33.92
CA ALA A 131 29.84 -2.22 -33.96
C ALA A 131 29.95 -3.53 -33.16
N GLU A 132 31.11 -4.19 -33.19
CA GLU A 132 31.36 -5.40 -32.40
C GLU A 132 31.45 -5.10 -30.89
N GLU A 133 32.17 -4.06 -30.50
CA GLU A 133 32.22 -3.58 -29.11
C GLU A 133 30.83 -3.19 -28.60
N ALA A 134 30.01 -2.50 -29.41
CA ALA A 134 28.65 -2.15 -29.07
C ALA A 134 27.76 -3.39 -28.87
N ARG A 135 27.90 -4.41 -29.72
CA ARG A 135 27.19 -5.70 -29.57
C ARG A 135 27.59 -6.43 -28.29
N GLN A 136 28.88 -6.45 -27.97
CA GLN A 136 29.37 -7.08 -26.74
C GLN A 136 28.85 -6.33 -25.49
N ALA A 137 28.92 -5.01 -25.49
CA ALA A 137 28.38 -4.19 -24.39
C ALA A 137 26.86 -4.36 -24.23
N GLU A 138 26.12 -4.50 -25.33
CA GLU A 138 24.68 -4.80 -25.29
C GLU A 138 24.40 -6.20 -24.73
N GLN A 139 25.16 -7.22 -25.15
CA GLN A 139 25.05 -8.57 -24.60
C GLN A 139 25.37 -8.62 -23.11
N GLU A 140 26.39 -7.89 -22.65
CA GLU A 140 26.74 -7.80 -21.23
C GLU A 140 25.63 -7.12 -20.42
N ARG A 141 25.06 -6.02 -20.93
CA ARG A 141 23.91 -5.36 -20.30
C ARG A 141 22.70 -6.29 -20.20
N GLN A 142 22.38 -7.00 -21.27
CA GLN A 142 21.28 -7.98 -21.28
C GLN A 142 21.55 -9.13 -20.30
N ALA A 143 22.80 -9.61 -20.22
CA ALA A 143 23.18 -10.65 -19.27
C ALA A 143 23.11 -10.16 -17.81
N GLU A 144 23.50 -8.92 -17.53
CA GLU A 144 23.40 -8.32 -16.20
C GLU A 144 21.93 -8.10 -15.80
N GLU A 145 21.10 -7.60 -16.72
CA GLU A 145 19.67 -7.43 -16.51
C GLU A 145 18.98 -8.77 -16.25
N ALA A 146 19.32 -9.81 -17.02
CA ALA A 146 18.82 -11.16 -16.80
C ALA A 146 19.23 -11.72 -15.41
N ARG A 147 20.47 -11.49 -14.96
CA ARG A 147 20.93 -11.89 -13.63
C ARG A 147 20.18 -11.16 -12.52
N ARG A 148 19.93 -9.86 -12.68
CA ARG A 148 19.15 -9.06 -11.71
C ARG A 148 17.71 -9.55 -11.65
N ALA A 149 17.07 -9.77 -12.79
CA ALA A 149 15.71 -10.30 -12.86
C ALA A 149 15.60 -11.71 -12.22
N GLU A 150 16.60 -12.57 -12.42
CA GLU A 150 16.64 -13.88 -11.77
C GLU A 150 16.82 -13.78 -10.25
N GLN A 151 17.71 -12.89 -9.77
CA GLN A 151 17.87 -12.63 -8.34
C GLN A 151 16.60 -12.10 -7.70
N GLU A 152 15.90 -11.18 -8.36
CA GLU A 152 14.62 -10.65 -7.88
C GLU A 152 13.56 -11.74 -7.82
N ARG A 153 13.47 -12.61 -8.83
CA ARG A 153 12.55 -13.75 -8.84
C ARG A 153 12.82 -14.71 -7.67
N LEU A 154 14.08 -15.06 -7.44
CA LEU A 154 14.47 -15.93 -6.31
C LEU A 154 14.19 -15.27 -4.96
N ALA A 155 14.43 -13.95 -4.84
CA ALA A 155 14.12 -13.20 -3.63
C ALA A 155 12.60 -13.13 -3.38
N GLU A 156 11.80 -12.98 -4.42
CA GLU A 156 10.34 -12.99 -4.32
C GLU A 156 9.82 -14.39 -3.93
N GLU A 157 10.35 -15.44 -4.53
CA GLU A 157 10.01 -16.84 -4.19
C GLU A 157 10.36 -17.16 -2.73
N ALA A 158 11.55 -16.73 -2.25
CA ALA A 158 11.95 -16.88 -0.86
C ALA A 158 11.01 -16.12 0.11
N ARG A 159 10.60 -14.89 -0.24
CA ARG A 159 9.63 -14.12 0.56
C ARG A 159 8.27 -14.81 0.63
N ARG A 160 7.79 -15.37 -0.48
CA ARG A 160 6.52 -16.13 -0.51
C ARG A 160 6.61 -17.39 0.35
N ALA A 161 7.69 -18.15 0.24
CA ALA A 161 7.92 -19.34 1.07
C ALA A 161 7.99 -19.00 2.57
N GLU A 162 8.63 -17.88 2.93
CA GLU A 162 8.68 -17.43 4.33
C GLU A 162 7.30 -16.99 4.83
N GLN A 163 6.51 -16.27 4.01
CA GLN A 163 5.14 -15.90 4.36
C GLN A 163 4.24 -17.13 4.55
N GLU A 164 4.37 -18.15 3.71
CA GLU A 164 3.63 -19.41 3.86
C GLU A 164 4.00 -20.13 5.15
N ARG A 165 5.30 -20.21 5.50
CA ARG A 165 5.74 -20.80 6.77
C ARG A 165 5.17 -20.06 7.97
N GLN A 166 5.23 -18.72 7.97
CA GLN A 166 4.65 -17.91 9.05
C GLN A 166 3.13 -18.07 9.14
N ALA A 167 2.44 -18.18 8.00
CA ALA A 167 1.00 -18.42 7.99
C ALA A 167 0.64 -19.81 8.55
N GLU A 168 1.45 -20.83 8.28
CA GLU A 168 1.26 -22.17 8.83
C GLU A 168 1.54 -22.24 10.34
N GLU A 169 2.64 -21.65 10.81
CA GLU A 169 2.94 -21.50 12.24
C GLU A 169 1.80 -20.75 12.97
N ALA A 170 1.29 -19.66 12.38
CA ALA A 170 0.17 -18.90 12.95
C ALA A 170 -1.13 -19.72 12.99
N ARG A 171 -1.40 -20.57 11.98
CA ARG A 171 -2.57 -21.47 11.97
C ARG A 171 -2.48 -22.53 13.07
N GLN A 172 -1.30 -23.11 13.27
CA GLN A 172 -1.07 -24.10 14.34
C GLN A 172 -1.26 -23.47 15.73
N ALA A 173 -0.64 -22.31 15.97
CA ALA A 173 -0.80 -21.58 17.23
C ALA A 173 -2.26 -21.14 17.49
N ALA A 174 -2.99 -20.79 16.43
CA ALA A 174 -4.41 -20.47 16.54
C ALA A 174 -5.27 -21.71 16.88
N ALA A 175 -4.95 -22.87 16.29
CA ALA A 175 -5.62 -24.13 16.59
C ALA A 175 -5.37 -24.59 18.04
N GLU A 176 -4.14 -24.48 18.54
CA GLU A 176 -3.80 -24.79 19.94
C GLU A 176 -4.56 -23.90 20.92
N ARG A 177 -4.58 -22.58 20.68
CA ARG A 177 -5.34 -21.63 21.53
C ARG A 177 -6.85 -21.89 21.49
N ALA A 178 -7.38 -22.34 20.36
CA ALA A 178 -8.79 -22.72 20.25
C ALA A 178 -9.08 -23.98 21.09
N ALA A 179 -8.23 -25.00 21.00
CA ALA A 179 -8.36 -26.22 21.80
C ALA A 179 -8.26 -25.95 23.31
N GLU A 180 -7.33 -25.10 23.75
CA GLU A 180 -7.20 -24.69 25.15
C GLU A 180 -8.47 -23.98 25.67
N ARG A 181 -9.06 -23.10 24.85
CA ARG A 181 -10.31 -22.40 25.21
C ARG A 181 -11.48 -23.37 25.33
N GLU A 182 -11.59 -24.32 24.41
CA GLU A 182 -12.64 -25.35 24.47
C GLU A 182 -12.47 -26.22 25.73
N GLN A 183 -11.25 -26.61 26.08
CA GLN A 183 -10.97 -27.36 27.30
C GLN A 183 -11.35 -26.55 28.55
N GLN A 184 -10.96 -25.28 28.64
CA GLN A 184 -11.33 -24.41 29.76
C GLN A 184 -12.85 -24.21 29.88
N GLN A 185 -13.55 -24.10 28.75
CA GLN A 185 -15.01 -24.00 28.73
C GLN A 185 -15.66 -25.31 29.22
N ALA A 186 -15.16 -26.46 28.79
CA ALA A 186 -15.65 -27.76 29.24
C ALA A 186 -15.46 -27.96 30.75
N GLU A 187 -14.28 -27.65 31.28
CA GLU A 187 -13.97 -27.74 32.71
C GLU A 187 -14.84 -26.79 33.54
N SER A 188 -15.06 -25.55 33.06
CA SER A 188 -15.96 -24.59 33.71
C SER A 188 -17.41 -25.07 33.73
N MET A 189 -17.88 -25.68 32.63
CA MET A 189 -19.24 -26.24 32.55
C MET A 189 -19.41 -27.44 33.48
N GLU A 190 -18.41 -28.33 33.57
CA GLU A 190 -18.45 -29.47 34.47
C GLU A 190 -18.43 -29.02 35.95
N ALA A 191 -17.61 -28.03 36.29
CA ALA A 191 -17.60 -27.43 37.62
C ALA A 191 -18.94 -26.76 37.97
N ALA A 192 -19.57 -26.05 37.02
CA ALA A 192 -20.90 -25.47 37.21
C ALA A 192 -21.98 -26.54 37.39
N ARG A 193 -21.89 -27.65 36.64
CA ARG A 193 -22.79 -28.79 36.76
C ARG A 193 -22.66 -29.47 38.13
N ARG A 194 -21.44 -29.73 38.60
CA ARG A 194 -21.20 -30.29 39.95
C ARG A 194 -21.78 -29.39 41.05
N ARG A 195 -21.60 -28.07 40.94
CA ARG A 195 -22.21 -27.10 41.88
C ARG A 195 -23.73 -27.08 41.83
N ALA A 196 -24.32 -27.27 40.66
CA ALA A 196 -25.77 -27.36 40.50
C ALA A 196 -26.33 -28.67 41.09
N GLU A 197 -25.61 -29.77 40.93
CA GLU A 197 -25.94 -31.08 41.51
C GLU A 197 -25.79 -31.09 43.05
N GLU A 198 -24.94 -30.23 43.62
CA GLU A 198 -24.81 -30.01 45.07
C GLU A 198 -25.87 -29.08 45.69
N ARG A 199 -26.75 -28.47 44.90
CA ARG A 199 -27.79 -27.58 45.43
C ARG A 199 -28.87 -28.40 46.14
N LEU A 200 -28.87 -28.32 47.47
CA LEU A 200 -29.89 -28.95 48.32
C LEU A 200 -31.30 -28.62 47.82
N THR A 201 -32.12 -29.65 47.65
CA THR A 201 -33.56 -29.53 47.38
C THR A 201 -34.28 -28.89 48.57
N ASP A 202 -35.44 -28.27 48.34
CA ASP A 202 -36.25 -27.70 49.42
C ASP A 202 -36.61 -28.73 50.51
N ALA A 203 -36.79 -29.99 50.12
CA ALA A 203 -37.00 -31.09 51.05
C ALA A 203 -35.80 -31.30 51.99
N GLN A 204 -34.58 -31.29 51.44
CA GLN A 204 -33.35 -31.41 52.24
C GLN A 204 -33.14 -30.17 53.13
N LEU A 205 -33.48 -28.97 52.64
CA LEU A 205 -33.43 -27.73 53.43
C LEU A 205 -34.37 -27.80 54.64
N LEU A 206 -35.62 -28.24 54.44
CA LEU A 206 -36.59 -28.42 55.52
C LEU A 206 -36.15 -29.50 56.51
N LEU A 207 -35.61 -30.64 56.04
CA LEU A 207 -35.09 -31.69 56.93
C LEU A 207 -33.93 -31.18 57.80
N ALA A 208 -33.02 -30.40 57.21
CA ALA A 208 -31.91 -29.77 57.93
C ALA A 208 -32.41 -28.71 58.93
N ALA A 209 -33.47 -27.97 58.59
CA ALA A 209 -34.09 -26.96 59.44
C ALA A 209 -35.01 -27.55 60.54
N ARG A 210 -35.38 -28.83 60.44
CA ARG A 210 -36.40 -29.47 61.28
C ARG A 210 -36.09 -29.37 62.77
N SER A 211 -34.87 -29.72 63.17
CA SER A 211 -34.47 -29.75 64.59
C SER A 211 -34.36 -28.34 65.17
N ASP A 212 -33.71 -27.44 64.44
CA ASP A 212 -33.59 -26.02 64.78
C ASP A 212 -34.97 -25.38 64.96
N LEU A 213 -35.94 -25.68 64.10
CA LEU A 213 -37.29 -25.11 64.14
C LEU A 213 -38.18 -25.76 65.21
N ALA A 214 -38.16 -27.09 65.34
CA ALA A 214 -38.98 -27.81 66.30
C ALA A 214 -38.57 -27.56 67.76
N GLY A 215 -37.27 -27.39 68.00
CA GLY A 215 -36.70 -27.32 69.34
C GLY A 215 -37.00 -28.59 70.14
N THR A 216 -37.18 -28.45 71.46
CA THR A 216 -37.49 -29.57 72.36
C THR A 216 -38.98 -29.83 72.54
N THR A 217 -39.85 -28.93 72.08
CA THR A 217 -41.30 -28.94 72.39
C THR A 217 -42.17 -29.26 71.18
N GLY A 218 -41.66 -29.09 69.96
CA GLY A 218 -42.37 -29.35 68.72
C GLY A 218 -42.06 -30.73 68.16
N ASP A 219 -43.05 -31.37 67.53
CA ASP A 219 -42.83 -32.56 66.69
C ASP A 219 -43.25 -32.24 65.26
N LEU A 220 -42.29 -32.32 64.34
CA LEU A 220 -42.50 -32.18 62.90
C LEU A 220 -42.30 -33.56 62.26
N ASN A 221 -43.33 -34.06 61.58
CA ASN A 221 -43.28 -35.37 60.93
C ASN A 221 -42.37 -35.43 59.69
N TRP A 222 -41.57 -34.39 59.41
CA TRP A 222 -40.74 -34.30 58.21
C TRP A 222 -39.64 -35.38 58.23
N ARG A 223 -39.79 -36.38 57.35
CA ARG A 223 -38.90 -37.54 57.25
C ARG A 223 -38.77 -37.94 55.79
N LEU A 224 -37.58 -38.39 55.38
CA LEU A 224 -37.31 -38.90 54.02
C LEU A 224 -38.22 -40.07 53.63
N ALA A 225 -38.61 -40.89 54.61
CA ALA A 225 -39.49 -42.05 54.40
C ALA A 225 -40.96 -41.67 54.14
N LEU A 226 -41.35 -40.41 54.37
CA LEU A 226 -42.72 -39.94 54.17
C LEU A 226 -42.82 -39.09 52.91
N ASN A 227 -43.96 -39.19 52.23
CA ASN A 227 -44.25 -38.33 51.09
C ASN A 227 -44.24 -36.85 51.55
N ARG A 228 -43.51 -35.98 50.85
CA ARG A 228 -43.42 -34.54 51.17
C ARG A 228 -44.79 -33.86 51.26
N ARG A 229 -45.79 -34.35 50.51
CA ARG A 229 -47.18 -33.83 50.58
C ARG A 229 -47.88 -34.12 51.92
N SER A 230 -47.36 -35.07 52.70
CA SER A 230 -47.87 -35.42 54.03
C SER A 230 -47.12 -34.71 55.16
N TRP A 231 -46.10 -33.92 54.83
CA TRP A 231 -45.34 -33.17 55.83
C TRP A 231 -46.21 -32.08 56.46
N THR A 232 -46.24 -32.05 57.78
CA THR A 232 -47.04 -31.10 58.56
C THR A 232 -46.72 -29.68 58.12
N GLY A 233 -47.74 -28.95 57.69
CA GLY A 233 -47.63 -27.55 57.31
C GLY A 233 -46.92 -27.26 56.00
N VAL A 234 -46.52 -28.26 55.21
CA VAL A 234 -45.75 -28.02 53.98
C VAL A 234 -46.65 -28.15 52.76
N ARG A 235 -46.72 -27.10 51.94
CA ARG A 235 -47.33 -27.15 50.60
C ARG A 235 -46.26 -26.92 49.54
N SER A 236 -46.22 -27.81 48.54
CA SER A 236 -45.25 -27.74 47.44
C SER A 236 -45.92 -27.64 46.08
N ARG A 237 -45.29 -26.91 45.16
CA ARG A 237 -45.59 -26.90 43.73
C ARG A 237 -44.41 -27.54 43.00
N GLY A 238 -44.58 -28.78 42.55
CA GLY A 238 -43.46 -29.59 42.10
C GLY A 238 -42.50 -29.85 43.27
N ASP A 239 -41.20 -29.58 43.07
CA ASP A 239 -40.15 -29.72 44.08
C ASP A 239 -39.97 -28.52 45.00
N ASN A 240 -40.61 -27.40 44.67
CA ASN A 240 -40.45 -26.18 45.42
C ASN A 240 -41.53 -26.05 46.49
N VAL A 241 -41.13 -25.64 47.69
CA VAL A 241 -42.03 -25.34 48.81
C VAL A 241 -42.57 -23.93 48.60
N VAL A 242 -43.90 -23.83 48.50
CA VAL A 242 -44.60 -22.56 48.28
C VAL A 242 -45.30 -22.06 49.54
N GLU A 243 -45.63 -22.94 50.47
CA GLU A 243 -46.14 -22.52 51.79
C GLU A 243 -45.59 -23.39 52.90
N LEU A 244 -45.34 -22.73 54.02
CA LEU A 244 -45.00 -23.33 55.29
C LEU A 244 -45.94 -22.79 56.37
N ASP A 245 -47.01 -23.53 56.67
CA ASP A 245 -47.99 -23.19 57.70
C ASP A 245 -47.90 -24.11 58.93
N LEU A 246 -47.19 -23.60 59.94
CA LEU A 246 -46.92 -24.26 61.21
C LEU A 246 -47.52 -23.47 62.38
N ASN A 247 -48.64 -22.78 62.15
CA ASN A 247 -49.33 -22.05 63.21
C ASN A 247 -49.74 -22.97 64.35
N GLY A 248 -49.47 -22.58 65.60
CA GLY A 248 -49.97 -23.31 66.77
C GLY A 248 -49.41 -24.73 66.95
N ARG A 249 -48.20 -25.01 66.45
CA ARG A 249 -47.58 -26.35 66.45
C ARG A 249 -46.65 -26.62 67.64
N ASN A 250 -46.70 -25.77 68.67
CA ASN A 250 -45.91 -25.90 69.88
C ASN A 250 -44.39 -25.94 69.62
N LEU A 251 -43.92 -25.34 68.51
CA LEU A 251 -42.51 -25.31 68.13
C LEU A 251 -41.73 -24.40 69.10
N GLY A 252 -40.63 -24.88 69.65
CA GLY A 252 -39.86 -24.16 70.69
C GLY A 252 -38.43 -23.84 70.30
N GLY A 253 -38.08 -24.04 69.03
CA GLY A 253 -36.75 -23.79 68.51
C GLY A 253 -36.50 -22.33 68.14
N VAL A 254 -35.67 -22.14 67.12
CA VAL A 254 -35.35 -20.84 66.51
C VAL A 254 -35.80 -20.85 65.05
N ILE A 255 -35.94 -19.67 64.44
CA ILE A 255 -36.19 -19.58 62.99
C ILE A 255 -34.86 -19.85 62.26
N PRO A 256 -34.71 -20.94 61.50
CA PRO A 256 -33.43 -21.29 60.89
C PRO A 256 -33.18 -20.43 59.65
N THR A 257 -31.95 -19.89 59.50
CA THR A 257 -31.54 -19.09 58.32
C THR A 257 -31.75 -19.85 57.00
N ARG A 258 -31.66 -21.19 57.03
CA ARG A 258 -31.86 -22.05 55.85
C ARG A 258 -33.25 -21.92 55.23
N LEU A 259 -34.27 -21.47 55.97
CA LEU A 259 -35.60 -21.22 55.40
C LEU A 259 -35.58 -20.13 54.33
N ALA A 260 -34.62 -19.19 54.40
CA ALA A 260 -34.41 -18.15 53.39
C ALA A 260 -34.03 -18.70 52.00
N ARG A 261 -33.59 -19.97 51.92
CA ARG A 261 -33.21 -20.61 50.66
C ARG A 261 -34.39 -21.21 49.89
N LEU A 262 -35.59 -21.21 50.47
CA LEU A 262 -36.83 -21.68 49.83
C LEU A 262 -37.33 -20.60 48.86
N ALA A 263 -36.72 -20.53 47.68
CA ALA A 263 -36.87 -19.40 46.75
C ALA A 263 -38.29 -19.16 46.23
N GLU A 264 -39.15 -20.18 46.26
CA GLU A 264 -40.54 -20.11 45.80
C GLU A 264 -41.56 -19.92 46.93
N LEU A 265 -41.10 -19.69 48.17
CA LEU A 265 -41.99 -19.57 49.32
C LEU A 265 -42.86 -18.31 49.21
N GLU A 266 -44.18 -18.49 49.21
CA GLU A 266 -45.19 -17.43 49.14
C GLU A 266 -45.80 -17.15 50.53
N LEU A 267 -45.86 -18.15 51.42
CA LEU A 267 -46.38 -18.00 52.78
C LEU A 267 -45.49 -18.70 53.81
N LEU A 268 -45.10 -17.96 54.84
CA LEU A 268 -44.41 -18.47 56.02
C LEU A 268 -45.21 -18.11 57.27
N ASN A 269 -45.91 -19.09 57.83
CA ASN A 269 -46.71 -18.94 59.04
C ASN A 269 -46.15 -19.80 60.18
N LEU A 270 -45.47 -19.14 61.11
CA LEU A 270 -44.93 -19.70 62.34
C LEU A 270 -45.60 -19.11 63.58
N GLY A 271 -46.74 -18.43 63.43
CA GLY A 271 -47.43 -17.76 64.53
C GLY A 271 -47.93 -18.72 65.62
N GLY A 272 -48.06 -18.24 66.85
CA GLY A 272 -48.63 -19.01 67.96
C GLY A 272 -47.77 -20.20 68.39
N ASN A 273 -46.45 -20.06 68.34
CA ASN A 273 -45.50 -21.07 68.80
C ASN A 273 -44.71 -20.53 70.01
N GLN A 274 -43.65 -21.23 70.40
CA GLN A 274 -42.72 -20.85 71.46
C GLN A 274 -41.33 -20.53 70.88
N LEU A 275 -41.26 -20.10 69.61
CA LEU A 275 -39.99 -19.84 68.93
C LEU A 275 -39.25 -18.69 69.61
N SER A 276 -37.94 -18.84 69.74
CA SER A 276 -37.05 -17.88 70.41
C SER A 276 -35.92 -17.44 69.49
N GLY A 277 -35.05 -16.55 69.98
CA GLY A 277 -33.96 -15.98 69.20
C GLY A 277 -34.40 -14.85 68.25
N PRO A 278 -33.47 -14.33 67.42
CA PRO A 278 -33.75 -13.25 66.48
C PRO A 278 -34.54 -13.71 65.25
N ILE A 279 -35.21 -12.76 64.60
CA ILE A 279 -35.68 -12.95 63.22
C ILE A 279 -34.43 -12.91 62.32
N PRO A 280 -34.15 -13.94 61.51
CA PRO A 280 -32.99 -13.93 60.62
C PRO A 280 -33.10 -12.86 59.55
N ALA A 281 -32.02 -12.11 59.32
CA ALA A 281 -31.93 -11.12 58.26
C ALA A 281 -32.07 -11.76 56.87
N GLU A 282 -31.60 -12.99 56.72
CA GLU A 282 -31.64 -13.76 55.47
C GLU A 282 -33.06 -13.95 54.96
N LEU A 283 -34.10 -13.91 55.81
CA LEU A 283 -35.48 -13.98 55.34
C LEU A 283 -35.83 -12.85 54.34
N GLY A 284 -35.10 -11.73 54.37
CA GLY A 284 -35.21 -10.66 53.38
C GLY A 284 -35.00 -11.12 51.93
N SER A 285 -34.26 -12.20 51.69
CA SER A 285 -34.01 -12.72 50.34
C SER A 285 -35.21 -13.45 49.72
N LEU A 286 -36.30 -13.67 50.46
CA LEU A 286 -37.50 -14.36 49.99
C LEU A 286 -38.38 -13.42 49.16
N SER A 287 -37.94 -13.11 47.94
CA SER A 287 -38.58 -12.12 47.06
C SER A 287 -40.02 -12.45 46.65
N LYS A 288 -40.43 -13.72 46.71
CA LYS A 288 -41.80 -14.19 46.38
C LYS A 288 -42.75 -14.26 47.59
N LEU A 289 -42.24 -14.01 48.80
CA LEU A 289 -43.02 -14.13 50.02
C LEU A 289 -44.09 -13.04 50.07
N LYS A 290 -45.34 -13.44 50.26
CA LYS A 290 -46.51 -12.56 50.37
C LYS A 290 -46.95 -12.39 51.82
N ALA A 291 -46.80 -13.43 52.64
CA ALA A 291 -47.23 -13.40 54.04
C ALA A 291 -46.14 -13.97 54.96
N LEU A 292 -45.73 -13.15 55.93
CA LEU A 292 -44.85 -13.53 57.02
C LEU A 292 -45.57 -13.35 58.36
N PHE A 293 -45.93 -14.48 58.97
CA PHE A 293 -46.62 -14.54 60.26
C PHE A 293 -45.73 -15.21 61.29
N VAL A 294 -45.24 -14.44 62.27
CA VAL A 294 -44.43 -14.96 63.38
C VAL A 294 -44.92 -14.40 64.73
N GLU A 295 -46.16 -13.92 64.78
CA GLU A 295 -46.77 -13.39 66.00
C GLU A 295 -46.87 -14.42 67.13
N ASN A 296 -47.10 -13.94 68.36
CA ASN A 296 -47.35 -14.80 69.53
C ASN A 296 -46.25 -15.87 69.69
N ASN A 297 -45.00 -15.43 69.71
CA ASN A 297 -43.81 -16.25 69.96
C ASN A 297 -42.95 -15.57 71.05
N GLN A 298 -41.73 -16.05 71.24
CA GLN A 298 -40.73 -15.50 72.16
C GLN A 298 -39.55 -14.89 71.39
N LEU A 299 -39.79 -14.37 70.18
CA LEU A 299 -38.74 -13.80 69.32
C LEU A 299 -38.18 -12.50 69.91
N SER A 300 -36.86 -12.36 69.89
CA SER A 300 -36.12 -11.27 70.53
C SER A 300 -35.20 -10.57 69.52
N GLY A 301 -34.41 -9.59 69.96
CA GLY A 301 -33.56 -8.81 69.05
C GLY A 301 -34.32 -7.76 68.24
N ALA A 302 -33.65 -7.15 67.27
CA ALA A 302 -34.23 -6.12 66.41
C ALA A 302 -34.97 -6.73 65.21
N ILE A 303 -35.90 -5.97 64.61
CA ILE A 303 -36.43 -6.28 63.29
C ILE A 303 -35.30 -6.05 62.27
N PRO A 304 -34.91 -7.05 61.46
CA PRO A 304 -33.89 -6.86 60.42
C PRO A 304 -34.34 -5.86 59.35
N ALA A 305 -33.43 -5.00 58.91
CA ALA A 305 -33.71 -4.01 57.85
C ALA A 305 -33.92 -4.70 56.49
N GLU A 306 -33.28 -5.85 56.29
CA GLU A 306 -33.35 -6.71 55.11
C GLU A 306 -34.79 -7.20 54.85
N LEU A 307 -35.66 -7.21 55.86
CA LEU A 307 -37.08 -7.49 55.62
C LEU A 307 -37.73 -6.46 54.68
N GLY A 308 -37.16 -5.26 54.55
CA GLY A 308 -37.57 -4.25 53.58
C GLY A 308 -37.29 -4.59 52.11
N GLU A 309 -36.51 -5.65 51.84
CA GLU A 309 -36.17 -6.10 50.48
C GLU A 309 -37.24 -7.02 49.86
N MET A 310 -38.21 -7.50 50.66
CA MET A 310 -39.25 -8.43 50.21
C MET A 310 -40.37 -7.72 49.42
N SER A 311 -40.10 -7.35 48.17
CA SER A 311 -41.00 -6.54 47.32
C SER A 311 -42.43 -7.06 47.15
N SER A 312 -42.64 -8.38 47.28
CA SER A 312 -43.96 -9.02 47.16
C SER A 312 -44.72 -9.16 48.47
N LEU A 313 -44.14 -8.73 49.60
CA LEU A 313 -44.77 -8.92 50.91
C LEU A 313 -46.02 -8.05 51.06
N GLU A 314 -47.14 -8.70 51.34
CA GLU A 314 -48.44 -8.08 51.58
C GLU A 314 -48.76 -8.03 53.08
N ASP A 315 -48.31 -9.03 53.84
CA ASP A 315 -48.61 -9.17 55.25
C ASP A 315 -47.38 -9.44 56.11
N LEU A 316 -47.17 -8.57 57.09
CA LEU A 316 -46.10 -8.70 58.08
C LEU A 316 -46.67 -8.64 59.50
N HIS A 317 -46.76 -9.79 60.15
CA HIS A 317 -47.24 -9.90 61.52
C HIS A 317 -46.13 -10.35 62.47
N LEU A 318 -45.65 -9.41 63.29
CA LEU A 318 -44.61 -9.64 64.30
C LEU A 318 -45.12 -9.43 65.74
N TYR A 319 -46.40 -9.10 65.90
CA TYR A 319 -47.00 -8.68 67.16
C TYR A 319 -46.90 -9.73 68.27
N ASN A 320 -46.94 -9.29 69.53
CA ASN A 320 -46.85 -10.14 70.71
C ASN A 320 -45.57 -11.01 70.72
N ASN A 321 -44.42 -10.35 70.58
CA ASN A 321 -43.08 -10.89 70.72
C ASN A 321 -42.21 -9.88 71.50
N PRO A 322 -41.20 -10.32 72.27
CA PRO A 322 -40.26 -9.42 72.95
C PRO A 322 -39.21 -8.79 72.00
N LEU A 323 -39.62 -8.37 70.79
CA LEU A 323 -38.76 -7.67 69.84
C LEU A 323 -38.38 -6.28 70.36
N THR A 324 -37.13 -5.90 70.17
CA THR A 324 -36.51 -4.65 70.65
C THR A 324 -35.97 -3.83 69.46
N GLY A 325 -35.18 -2.80 69.71
CA GLY A 325 -34.61 -1.96 68.65
C GLY A 325 -35.60 -0.93 68.12
N ILE A 326 -35.49 -0.59 66.84
CA ILE A 326 -36.32 0.42 66.16
C ILE A 326 -37.17 -0.24 65.07
N ILE A 327 -38.18 0.48 64.56
CA ILE A 327 -38.81 0.12 63.29
C ILE A 327 -37.81 0.52 62.18
N PRO A 328 -37.30 -0.42 61.36
CA PRO A 328 -36.39 -0.08 60.28
C PRO A 328 -37.08 0.82 59.24
N PRO A 329 -36.48 1.95 58.84
CA PRO A 329 -37.00 2.79 57.76
C PRO A 329 -37.17 2.03 56.43
N GLU A 330 -36.35 1.00 56.20
CA GLU A 330 -36.37 0.13 55.02
C GLU A 330 -37.70 -0.61 54.85
N LEU A 331 -38.49 -0.79 55.91
CA LEU A 331 -39.86 -1.32 55.78
C LEU A 331 -40.76 -0.41 54.93
N GLY A 332 -40.40 0.87 54.72
CA GLY A 332 -41.06 1.77 53.79
C GLY A 332 -40.93 1.35 52.31
N ASN A 333 -39.95 0.50 51.97
CA ASN A 333 -39.73 0.00 50.60
C ASN A 333 -40.71 -1.10 50.18
N LEU A 334 -41.52 -1.63 51.11
CA LEU A 334 -42.44 -2.73 50.87
C LEU A 334 -43.70 -2.27 50.12
N ALA A 335 -43.54 -1.96 48.83
CA ALA A 335 -44.58 -1.36 48.01
C ALA A 335 -45.91 -2.13 48.02
N SER A 336 -45.88 -3.46 48.13
CA SER A 336 -47.07 -4.33 48.15
C SER A 336 -47.75 -4.47 49.52
N LEU A 337 -47.18 -3.90 50.58
CA LEU A 337 -47.61 -4.17 51.95
C LEU A 337 -49.00 -3.62 52.25
N LYS A 338 -49.87 -4.50 52.74
CA LYS A 338 -51.27 -4.21 53.12
C LYS A 338 -51.45 -4.20 54.62
N ARG A 339 -50.76 -5.07 55.37
CA ARG A 339 -50.92 -5.17 56.82
C ARG A 339 -49.57 -5.25 57.53
N LEU A 340 -49.27 -4.23 58.33
CA LEU A 340 -48.11 -4.18 59.22
C LEU A 340 -48.57 -4.22 60.68
N ARG A 341 -48.25 -5.30 61.39
CA ARG A 341 -48.64 -5.49 62.80
C ARG A 341 -47.43 -5.73 63.67
N LEU A 342 -47.06 -4.70 64.43
CA LEU A 342 -45.95 -4.69 65.40
C LEU A 342 -46.44 -4.41 66.82
N SER A 343 -47.72 -4.67 67.13
CA SER A 343 -48.29 -4.35 68.43
C SER A 343 -47.77 -5.25 69.54
N ARG A 344 -47.73 -4.76 70.78
CA ARG A 344 -47.29 -5.52 71.96
C ARG A 344 -45.90 -6.11 71.77
N THR A 345 -44.96 -5.27 71.33
CA THR A 345 -43.54 -5.60 71.32
C THR A 345 -42.79 -4.60 72.21
N GLN A 346 -41.47 -4.67 72.26
CA GLN A 346 -40.63 -3.77 73.06
C GLN A 346 -39.87 -2.76 72.19
N ILE A 347 -40.31 -2.55 70.94
CA ILE A 347 -39.69 -1.63 69.99
C ILE A 347 -39.74 -0.20 70.52
N ALA A 348 -38.61 0.50 70.39
CA ALA A 348 -38.40 1.88 70.82
C ALA A 348 -38.04 2.77 69.61
N GLY A 349 -37.60 4.00 69.88
CA GLY A 349 -37.25 4.96 68.83
C GLY A 349 -38.49 5.67 68.26
N ARG A 350 -38.34 6.26 67.07
CA ARG A 350 -39.39 7.03 66.39
C ARG A 350 -40.14 6.17 65.39
N ILE A 351 -41.36 6.56 65.05
CA ILE A 351 -42.04 6.00 63.87
C ILE A 351 -41.33 6.57 62.63
N PRO A 352 -40.78 5.75 61.72
CA PRO A 352 -40.14 6.23 60.50
C PRO A 352 -41.15 6.92 59.58
N ARG A 353 -40.76 8.05 58.99
CA ARG A 353 -41.60 8.76 58.00
C ARG A 353 -41.75 7.97 56.70
N GLU A 354 -40.78 7.10 56.43
CA GLU A 354 -40.70 6.21 55.26
C GLU A 354 -41.89 5.25 55.21
N LEU A 355 -42.51 4.92 56.37
CA LEU A 355 -43.76 4.17 56.40
C LEU A 355 -44.91 4.87 55.66
N GLY A 356 -44.83 6.20 55.45
CA GLY A 356 -45.77 6.95 54.63
C GLY A 356 -45.69 6.65 53.12
N GLN A 357 -44.69 5.89 52.67
CA GLN A 357 -44.53 5.47 51.26
C GLN A 357 -45.37 4.23 50.91
N LEU A 358 -45.94 3.54 51.90
CA LEU A 358 -46.66 2.28 51.73
C LEU A 358 -48.07 2.49 51.16
N ALA A 359 -48.16 2.79 49.87
CA ALA A 359 -49.40 3.21 49.20
C ALA A 359 -50.57 2.21 49.33
N HIS A 360 -50.29 0.91 49.50
CA HIS A 360 -51.30 -0.14 49.64
C HIS A 360 -51.65 -0.49 51.10
N LEU A 361 -51.07 0.19 52.08
CA LEU A 361 -51.25 -0.16 53.49
C LEU A 361 -52.68 0.10 53.96
N GLU A 362 -53.33 -0.94 54.46
CA GLU A 362 -54.69 -0.91 55.01
C GLU A 362 -54.71 -0.95 56.54
N LEU A 363 -53.70 -1.59 57.15
CA LEU A 363 -53.58 -1.77 58.59
C LEU A 363 -52.16 -1.44 59.06
N LEU A 364 -52.04 -0.46 59.94
CA LEU A 364 -50.82 -0.15 60.68
C LEU A 364 -51.07 -0.27 62.18
N ALA A 365 -50.55 -1.33 62.80
CA ALA A 365 -50.79 -1.61 64.21
C ALA A 365 -49.51 -1.57 65.05
N LEU A 366 -49.29 -0.46 65.76
CA LEU A 366 -48.09 -0.19 66.56
C LEU A 366 -48.40 -0.01 68.06
N SER A 367 -49.59 -0.41 68.51
CA SER A 367 -50.03 -0.24 69.90
C SER A 367 -49.20 -1.06 70.89
N GLY A 368 -48.96 -0.55 72.10
CA GLY A 368 -48.28 -1.30 73.17
C GLY A 368 -46.78 -1.50 72.89
N ASN A 369 -46.07 -0.44 72.54
CA ASN A 369 -44.61 -0.44 72.32
C ASN A 369 -43.96 0.68 73.17
N GLN A 370 -42.67 0.94 72.96
CA GLN A 370 -41.90 2.01 73.58
C GLN A 370 -41.61 3.17 72.60
N LEU A 371 -42.43 3.32 71.56
CA LEU A 371 -42.24 4.33 70.51
C LEU A 371 -42.35 5.75 71.10
N SER A 372 -41.49 6.64 70.64
CA SER A 372 -41.29 7.99 71.16
C SER A 372 -41.15 9.02 70.03
N GLY A 373 -41.13 10.31 70.36
CA GLY A 373 -41.13 11.38 69.36
C GLY A 373 -42.53 11.68 68.82
N GLN A 374 -42.59 12.41 67.70
CA GLN A 374 -43.84 12.86 67.08
C GLN A 374 -44.39 11.82 66.10
N ILE A 375 -45.70 11.87 65.85
CA ILE A 375 -46.34 11.10 64.79
C ILE A 375 -45.96 11.76 63.44
N PRO A 376 -45.31 11.04 62.50
CA PRO A 376 -44.94 11.61 61.21
C PRO A 376 -46.18 12.04 60.42
N ALA A 377 -46.15 13.24 59.84
CA ALA A 377 -47.25 13.75 59.03
C ALA A 377 -47.39 12.96 57.71
N GLU A 378 -46.30 12.35 57.24
CA GLU A 378 -46.20 11.50 56.06
C GLU A 378 -47.13 10.27 56.13
N LEU A 379 -47.54 9.83 57.32
CA LEU A 379 -48.56 8.78 57.45
C LEU A 379 -49.90 9.19 56.83
N ALA A 380 -50.15 10.47 56.58
CA ALA A 380 -51.32 10.95 55.86
C ALA A 380 -51.30 10.59 54.37
N ASN A 381 -50.15 10.23 53.81
CA ASN A 381 -50.03 9.75 52.43
C ASN A 381 -50.63 8.34 52.25
N LEU A 382 -50.90 7.62 53.34
CA LEU A 382 -51.51 6.29 53.33
C LEU A 382 -53.02 6.37 53.07
N THR A 383 -53.39 6.61 51.81
CA THR A 383 -54.78 6.83 51.37
C THR A 383 -55.68 5.60 51.54
N ASN A 384 -55.11 4.40 51.48
CA ASN A 384 -55.82 3.13 51.65
C ASN A 384 -55.94 2.67 53.12
N LEU A 385 -55.36 3.42 54.06
CA LEU A 385 -55.31 3.03 55.46
C LEU A 385 -56.73 3.02 56.06
N LYS A 386 -57.14 1.87 56.58
CA LYS A 386 -58.44 1.67 57.23
C LYS A 386 -58.31 1.68 58.75
N ARG A 387 -57.15 1.22 59.25
CA ARG A 387 -56.88 1.05 60.68
C ARG A 387 -55.46 1.46 61.01
N LEU A 388 -55.36 2.43 61.90
CA LEU A 388 -54.13 2.86 62.57
C LEU A 388 -54.29 2.53 64.05
N THR A 389 -53.28 2.03 64.75
CA THR A 389 -53.33 1.93 66.22
C THR A 389 -51.98 2.31 66.81
N LEU A 390 -51.98 3.32 67.68
CA LEU A 390 -50.76 3.91 68.26
C LEU A 390 -50.80 3.99 69.79
N SER A 391 -51.88 3.54 70.43
CA SER A 391 -52.08 3.63 71.87
C SER A 391 -51.02 2.87 72.67
N ASN A 392 -50.84 3.22 73.94
CA ASN A 392 -49.86 2.61 74.83
C ASN A 392 -48.43 2.69 74.27
N ASN A 393 -47.98 3.91 73.97
CA ASN A 393 -46.62 4.26 73.57
C ASN A 393 -46.15 5.50 74.36
N ARG A 394 -44.92 5.95 74.11
CA ARG A 394 -44.31 7.17 74.69
C ARG A 394 -44.28 8.33 73.67
N LEU A 395 -45.28 8.38 72.79
CA LEU A 395 -45.40 9.42 71.76
C LEU A 395 -45.60 10.80 72.40
N SER A 396 -45.12 11.84 71.74
CA SER A 396 -45.07 13.22 72.21
C SER A 396 -45.46 14.19 71.09
N GLY A 397 -45.72 15.45 71.42
CA GLY A 397 -46.13 16.46 70.44
C GLY A 397 -47.64 16.48 70.25
N CYS A 398 -48.10 16.54 69.00
CA CYS A 398 -49.51 16.68 68.67
C CYS A 398 -49.92 15.76 67.52
N ILE A 399 -51.22 15.52 67.35
CA ILE A 399 -51.78 14.74 66.24
C ILE A 399 -51.79 15.65 64.99
N PRO A 400 -51.04 15.30 63.91
CA PRO A 400 -51.04 16.08 62.67
C PRO A 400 -52.45 16.23 62.09
N LYS A 401 -52.84 17.45 61.68
CA LYS A 401 -54.16 17.71 61.07
C LYS A 401 -54.49 16.77 59.91
N ALA A 402 -53.48 16.36 59.14
CA ALA A 402 -53.62 15.46 58.01
C ALA A 402 -54.09 14.03 58.41
N LEU A 403 -53.96 13.65 59.69
CA LEU A 403 -54.39 12.37 60.24
C LEU A 403 -55.77 12.42 60.92
N MET A 404 -56.42 13.58 60.97
CA MET A 404 -57.74 13.75 61.62
C MET A 404 -58.85 12.93 60.95
N ARG A 405 -58.68 12.52 59.69
CA ARG A 405 -59.58 11.59 58.99
C ARG A 405 -59.72 10.24 59.70
N PHE A 406 -58.79 9.90 60.60
CA PHE A 406 -58.79 8.66 61.36
C PHE A 406 -59.44 8.77 62.75
N GLU A 407 -59.86 9.97 63.19
CA GLU A 407 -60.58 10.18 64.45
C GLU A 407 -62.10 10.02 64.35
N SER A 408 -62.69 10.33 63.19
CA SER A 408 -64.14 10.49 63.04
C SER A 408 -64.91 9.21 62.66
N GLY A 409 -64.31 8.03 62.77
CA GLY A 409 -64.91 6.75 62.37
C GLY A 409 -65.47 5.89 63.52
N ILE A 410 -66.29 4.88 63.18
CA ILE A 410 -66.96 3.92 64.09
C ILE A 410 -65.98 3.10 64.98
N ASN A 411 -64.67 3.21 64.74
CA ASN A 411 -63.61 2.68 65.58
C ASN A 411 -62.55 3.79 65.72
N PRO A 412 -62.41 4.49 66.86
CA PRO A 412 -61.40 5.53 67.00
C PRO A 412 -60.02 4.89 66.88
N GLN A 413 -59.38 5.04 65.71
CA GLN A 413 -58.10 4.41 65.36
C GLN A 413 -56.95 5.04 66.17
N LEU A 414 -57.14 6.25 66.67
CA LEU A 414 -56.26 6.92 67.63
C LEU A 414 -56.73 6.75 69.09
N GLY A 415 -57.75 5.92 69.34
CA GLY A 415 -58.29 5.65 70.66
C GLY A 415 -57.21 5.21 71.65
N GLY A 416 -56.94 6.05 72.65
CA GLY A 416 -55.92 5.82 73.68
C GLY A 416 -54.59 6.56 73.47
N VAL A 417 -54.43 7.34 72.39
CA VAL A 417 -53.33 8.30 72.23
C VAL A 417 -53.73 9.62 72.90
N ARG A 418 -53.09 9.97 74.03
CA ARG A 418 -53.36 11.21 74.77
C ARG A 418 -52.47 12.37 74.28
N LEU A 419 -52.61 12.77 73.03
CA LEU A 419 -51.89 13.91 72.45
C LEU A 419 -52.87 15.01 72.01
N PRO A 420 -52.54 16.30 72.18
CA PRO A 420 -53.35 17.41 71.66
C PRO A 420 -53.38 17.41 70.11
N GLU A 421 -54.42 17.99 69.51
CA GLU A 421 -54.45 18.24 68.07
C GLU A 421 -53.46 19.36 67.69
N CYS A 422 -52.70 19.21 66.60
CA CYS A 422 -51.78 20.26 66.17
C CYS A 422 -52.55 21.52 65.74
N GLY A 423 -52.38 22.63 66.46
CA GLY A 423 -52.94 23.93 66.11
C GLY A 423 -54.32 24.26 66.71
N ARG A 424 -54.76 23.57 67.76
CA ARG A 424 -55.71 24.12 68.75
C ARG A 424 -54.92 24.58 69.98
N GLN A 425 -54.86 25.89 70.21
CA GLN A 425 -54.48 26.47 71.51
C GLN A 425 -55.70 26.50 72.42
#